data_AF-A0A164CAC0-F1
#
_entry.id   AF-A0A164CAC0-F1
#
_cell.length_a   1.000
_cell.length_b   1.000
_cell.length_c   1.000
_cell.angle_alpha   90.00
_cell.angle_beta   90.00
_cell.angle_gamma   90.00
#
_symmetry.space_group_name_H-M   'P 1'
#
loop_
_entity.id
_entity.type
_entity.pdbx_description
1 polymer ?
#
loop_
_entity_poly.entity_id
_entity_poly.type
_entity_poly.pdbx_seq_one_letter_code
_entity_poly.pdbx_strand_id
1 'polypeptide(L)'
;MSEDSSLVPIWPVLVVPTLRVLSDGRNYQRREIFDAVAERAGISDDARAETLKSGGTRYEQRMGWVLSHLGKAQWVDKPERGRYVINDAGRKALADYPNGFDYALAREVFAPFWPEKTKASSPSAAPEPSDEISDPIEVIEDAVARIEASVGEDLLDRLRNSHPDFFEQAVVDLLLKMGYGGAAQRGKRIGGSNDEGIDGLIDQDALGLDQVYIQAKRYKEGNNVGREPIQAFVGALHGFGASRGVFLTTSAFTSGAIDYAQKVQSRIILIDGSKLVDLMIAYRVGVQEKQRFSAVEVDEDYFE
;
A
#
# COMPACT_ATOMS: atom_id res chain seq x y z
N MET A 1 -5.16 -8.72 11.08
CA MET A 1 -3.81 -9.11 11.54
C MET A 1 -2.86 -8.06 11.02
N SER A 2 -2.45 -7.15 11.89
CA SER A 2 -1.67 -5.95 11.56
C SER A 2 -0.18 -6.29 11.67
N GLU A 3 0.38 -6.87 10.62
CA GLU A 3 1.82 -6.97 10.41
C GLU A 3 2.08 -6.82 8.90
N ASP A 4 1.87 -5.61 8.38
CA ASP A 4 2.61 -5.17 7.20
C ASP A 4 3.88 -4.48 7.74
N SER A 5 4.74 -5.30 8.36
CA SER A 5 6.05 -4.84 8.81
C SER A 5 6.90 -4.73 7.54
N SER A 6 7.08 -3.50 7.06
CA SER A 6 7.99 -3.18 5.95
C SER A 6 9.29 -3.99 6.02
N LEU A 7 9.75 -4.48 4.86
CA LEU A 7 11.01 -5.22 4.76
C LEU A 7 12.22 -4.30 4.95
N VAL A 8 12.02 -3.00 4.82
CA VAL A 8 13.03 -1.98 5.11
C VAL A 8 13.09 -1.78 6.64
N PRO A 9 14.28 -1.73 7.26
CA PRO A 9 14.41 -1.31 8.65
C PRO A 9 13.98 0.13 8.84
N ILE A 10 13.51 0.48 10.04
CA ILE A 10 13.27 1.88 10.41
C ILE A 10 14.56 2.70 10.26
N TRP A 11 14.45 3.99 9.91
CA TRP A 11 15.64 4.80 9.62
C TRP A 11 16.67 4.86 10.76
N PRO A 12 16.32 4.83 12.08
CA PRO A 12 17.32 4.82 13.15
C PRO A 12 18.30 3.65 13.05
N VAL A 13 17.82 2.47 12.64
CA VAL A 13 18.65 1.26 12.50
C VAL A 13 19.73 1.47 11.42
N LEU A 14 19.48 2.35 10.44
CA LEU A 14 20.39 2.65 9.33
C LEU A 14 21.45 3.71 9.68
N VAL A 15 21.35 4.39 10.83
CA VAL A 15 22.30 5.44 11.25
C VAL A 15 23.73 4.90 11.38
N VAL A 16 23.92 3.83 12.17
CA VAL A 16 25.27 3.25 12.39
C VAL A 16 25.85 2.63 11.11
N PRO A 17 25.11 1.83 10.32
CA PRO A 17 25.57 1.40 9.00
C PRO A 17 26.06 2.57 8.13
N THR A 18 25.34 3.69 8.12
CA THR A 18 25.71 4.91 7.37
C THR A 18 27.02 5.51 7.88
N LEU A 19 27.15 5.73 9.19
CA LEU A 19 28.40 6.25 9.77
C LEU A 19 29.59 5.31 9.52
N ARG A 20 29.38 3.98 9.52
CA ARG A 20 30.42 2.99 9.19
C ARG A 20 30.85 3.05 7.73
N VAL A 21 29.93 3.29 6.78
CA VAL A 21 30.27 3.52 5.37
C VAL A 21 31.14 4.76 5.23
N LEU A 22 30.77 5.86 5.89
CA LEU A 22 31.49 7.13 5.81
C LEU A 22 32.79 7.17 6.62
N SER A 23 33.06 6.15 7.46
CA SER A 23 34.14 6.15 8.46
C SER A 23 35.56 6.31 7.91
N ASP A 24 35.77 6.08 6.60
CA ASP A 24 37.05 6.31 5.94
C ASP A 24 37.35 7.79 5.66
N GLY A 25 36.41 8.70 5.94
CA GLY A 25 36.57 10.13 5.78
C GLY A 25 36.58 10.62 4.32
N ARG A 26 36.22 9.77 3.35
CA ARG A 26 36.11 10.18 1.95
C ARG A 26 34.80 10.94 1.69
N ASN A 27 34.78 11.69 0.59
CA ASN A 27 33.56 12.31 0.09
C ASN A 27 32.75 11.27 -0.68
N TYR A 28 31.50 11.05 -0.27
CA TYR A 28 30.56 10.17 -0.95
C TYR A 28 29.40 10.95 -1.54
N GLN A 29 28.98 10.57 -2.75
CA GLN A 29 27.70 10.99 -3.30
C GLN A 29 26.55 10.26 -2.61
N ARG A 30 25.39 10.92 -2.51
CA ARG A 30 24.17 10.34 -1.91
C ARG A 30 23.90 8.90 -2.37
N ARG A 31 23.96 8.63 -3.67
CA ARG A 31 23.70 7.30 -4.24
C ARG A 31 24.73 6.26 -3.79
N GLU A 32 26.00 6.63 -3.75
CA GLU A 32 27.08 5.74 -3.30
C GLU A 32 26.89 5.34 -1.83
N ILE A 33 26.42 6.27 -0.99
CA ILE A 33 26.09 5.99 0.41
C ILE A 33 24.94 4.98 0.47
N PHE A 34 23.88 5.20 -0.31
CA PHE A 34 22.70 4.35 -0.27
C PHE A 34 23.03 2.92 -0.73
N ASP A 35 23.77 2.77 -1.82
CA ASP A 35 24.20 1.46 -2.31
C ASP A 35 25.11 0.75 -1.28
N ALA A 36 26.11 1.43 -0.73
CA ALA A 36 27.03 0.85 0.24
C ALA A 36 26.36 0.51 1.59
N VAL A 37 25.36 1.30 2.02
CA VAL A 37 24.59 1.02 3.24
C VAL A 37 23.68 -0.18 3.03
N ALA A 38 23.05 -0.31 1.85
CA ALA A 38 22.22 -1.46 1.53
C ALA A 38 23.03 -2.77 1.61
N GLU A 39 24.21 -2.80 0.98
CA GLU A 39 25.12 -3.94 1.04
C GLU A 39 25.57 -4.24 2.48
N ARG A 40 25.96 -3.20 3.24
CA ARG A 40 26.48 -3.37 4.60
C ARG A 40 25.42 -3.83 5.60
N ALA A 41 24.20 -3.32 5.47
CA ALA A 41 23.09 -3.66 6.36
C ALA A 41 22.34 -4.93 5.91
N GLY A 42 22.71 -5.52 4.77
CA GLY A 42 22.07 -6.73 4.24
C GLY A 42 20.64 -6.49 3.78
N ILE A 43 20.35 -5.32 3.21
CA ILE A 43 19.02 -4.98 2.69
C ILE A 43 18.79 -5.78 1.41
N SER A 44 17.73 -6.60 1.38
CA SER A 44 17.40 -7.43 0.23
C SER A 44 16.91 -6.61 -0.96
N ASP A 45 17.00 -7.17 -2.17
CA ASP A 45 16.48 -6.53 -3.38
C ASP A 45 14.97 -6.26 -3.27
N ASP A 46 14.21 -7.17 -2.64
CA ASP A 46 12.78 -6.98 -2.38
C ASP A 46 12.52 -5.78 -1.45
N ALA A 47 13.34 -5.60 -0.41
CA ALA A 47 13.25 -4.45 0.48
C ALA A 47 13.63 -3.14 -0.24
N ARG A 48 14.63 -3.18 -1.13
CA ARG A 48 15.01 -2.03 -1.96
C ARG A 48 13.94 -1.67 -3.00
N ALA A 49 13.19 -2.65 -3.46
CA ALA A 49 12.10 -2.48 -4.42
C ALA A 49 10.77 -2.05 -3.76
N GLU A 50 10.68 -2.04 -2.43
CA GLU A 50 9.48 -1.63 -1.71
C GLU A 50 9.16 -0.15 -1.97
N THR A 51 8.01 0.12 -2.60
CA THR A 51 7.58 1.48 -2.99
C THR A 51 6.59 2.08 -2.01
N LEU A 52 6.66 3.40 -1.84
CA LEU A 52 5.64 4.18 -1.15
C LEU A 52 4.44 4.44 -2.09
N LYS A 53 3.23 4.59 -1.54
CA LYS A 53 2.03 4.97 -2.34
C LYS A 53 2.20 6.37 -2.96
N SER A 54 2.97 7.22 -2.29
CA SER A 54 3.38 8.55 -2.76
C SER A 54 4.42 8.54 -3.89
N GLY A 55 5.02 7.38 -4.20
CA GLY A 55 6.07 7.22 -5.20
C GLY A 55 7.48 7.12 -4.60
N GLY A 56 8.43 6.62 -5.38
CA GLY A 56 9.79 6.33 -4.92
C GLY A 56 9.88 5.07 -4.05
N THR A 57 11.10 4.75 -3.60
CA THR A 57 11.35 3.59 -2.75
C THR A 57 11.39 3.98 -1.27
N ARG A 58 10.82 3.13 -0.41
CA ARG A 58 10.84 3.35 1.05
C ARG A 58 12.26 3.37 1.60
N TYR A 59 13.16 2.58 1.02
CA TYR A 59 14.57 2.57 1.38
C TYR A 59 15.25 3.92 1.15
N GLU A 60 15.11 4.51 -0.04
CA GLU A 60 15.69 5.82 -0.34
C GLU A 60 15.11 6.94 0.53
N GLN A 61 13.80 6.87 0.81
CA GLN A 61 13.11 7.79 1.69
C GLN A 61 13.73 7.75 3.10
N ARG A 62 13.82 6.55 3.71
CA ARG A 62 14.39 6.36 5.05
C ARG A 62 15.87 6.73 5.11
N MET A 63 16.65 6.43 4.06
CA MET A 63 18.04 6.87 3.96
C MET A 63 18.16 8.40 3.83
N GLY A 64 17.21 9.06 3.17
CA GLY A 64 17.09 10.52 3.17
C GLY A 64 16.91 11.08 4.58
N TRP A 65 16.07 10.43 5.39
CA TRP A 65 15.87 10.76 6.80
C TRP A 65 17.13 10.58 7.65
N VAL A 66 17.92 9.52 7.41
CA VAL A 66 19.22 9.34 8.05
C VAL A 66 20.13 10.54 7.74
N LEU A 67 20.32 10.89 6.46
CA LEU A 67 21.21 11.99 6.08
C LEU A 67 20.73 13.35 6.62
N SER A 68 19.42 13.59 6.64
CA SER A 68 18.81 14.79 7.22
C SER A 68 19.14 14.92 8.72
N HIS A 69 18.98 13.83 9.50
CA HIS A 69 19.28 13.82 10.92
C HIS A 69 20.77 13.91 11.23
N LEU A 70 21.62 13.19 10.48
CA LEU A 70 23.07 13.29 10.60
C LEU A 70 23.56 14.71 10.31
N GLY A 71 22.98 15.38 9.32
CA GLY A 71 23.30 16.78 9.00
C GLY A 71 22.87 17.75 10.10
N LYS A 72 21.64 17.61 10.64
CA LYS A 72 21.14 18.43 11.77
C LYS A 72 21.98 18.25 13.04
N ALA A 73 22.40 17.02 13.34
CA ALA A 73 23.29 16.71 14.44
C ALA A 73 24.75 17.13 14.20
N GLN A 74 25.07 17.65 13.01
CA GLN A 74 26.42 18.02 12.58
C GLN A 74 27.41 16.87 12.69
N TRP A 75 26.98 15.63 12.39
CA TRP A 75 27.85 14.44 12.36
C TRP A 75 28.45 14.20 10.98
N VAL A 76 27.85 14.80 9.95
CA VAL A 76 28.34 14.81 8.57
C VAL A 76 28.35 16.23 8.04
N ASP A 77 29.40 16.57 7.29
CA ASP A 77 29.50 17.82 6.56
C ASP A 77 29.07 17.60 5.10
N LYS A 78 28.56 18.66 4.47
CA LYS A 78 28.13 18.68 3.06
C LYS A 78 29.03 19.65 2.27
N PRO A 79 30.24 19.24 1.86
CA PRO A 79 31.20 20.14 1.21
C PRO A 79 30.73 20.60 -0.18
N GLU A 80 29.96 19.77 -0.88
CA GLU A 80 29.37 20.07 -2.19
C GLU A 80 27.92 19.57 -2.22
N ARG A 81 27.11 20.10 -3.15
CA ARG A 81 25.73 19.63 -3.36
C ARG A 81 25.74 18.11 -3.57
N GLY A 82 24.93 17.40 -2.78
CA GLY A 82 24.79 15.93 -2.85
C GLY A 82 25.98 15.11 -2.35
N ARG A 83 27.02 15.73 -1.77
CA ARG A 83 28.19 15.02 -1.23
C ARG A 83 28.29 15.14 0.29
N TYR A 84 28.68 14.05 0.93
CA TYR A 84 28.73 13.93 2.39
C TYR A 84 30.08 13.37 2.83
N VAL A 85 30.57 13.87 3.96
CA VAL A 85 31.78 13.37 4.63
C VAL A 85 31.56 13.34 6.14
N ILE A 86 32.04 12.30 6.82
CA ILE A 86 31.97 12.22 8.28
C ILE A 86 33.01 13.14 8.92
N ASN A 87 32.60 13.90 9.93
CA ASN A 87 33.48 14.74 10.73
C ASN A 87 33.83 14.09 12.08
N ASP A 88 34.57 14.80 12.93
CA ASP A 88 35.01 14.25 14.23
C ASP A 88 33.84 13.97 15.18
N ALA A 89 32.77 14.77 15.13
CA ALA A 89 31.57 14.53 15.91
C ALA A 89 30.87 13.24 15.47
N GLY A 90 30.76 12.99 14.15
CA GLY A 90 30.22 11.74 13.62
C GLY A 90 31.08 10.51 13.97
N ARG A 91 32.41 10.64 13.92
CA ARG A 91 33.33 9.57 14.36
C ARG A 91 33.16 9.25 15.84
N LYS A 92 33.01 10.29 16.68
CA LYS A 92 32.73 10.13 18.10
C LYS A 92 31.38 9.46 18.33
N ALA A 93 30.32 9.89 17.64
CA ALA A 93 29.01 9.27 17.73
C ALA A 93 29.04 7.77 17.34
N LEU A 94 29.80 7.40 16.29
CA LEU A 94 29.97 6.00 15.92
C LEU A 94 30.64 5.16 17.03
N ALA A 95 31.56 5.76 17.79
CA ALA A 95 32.20 5.10 18.93
C ALA A 95 31.30 5.04 20.17
N ASP A 96 30.50 6.09 20.41
CA ASP A 96 29.60 6.18 21.56
C ASP A 96 28.36 5.27 21.39
N TYR A 97 27.93 4.98 20.15
CA TYR A 97 26.74 4.19 19.83
C TYR A 97 27.03 2.96 18.92
N PRO A 98 27.87 1.99 19.35
CA PRO A 98 28.30 0.89 18.48
C PRO A 98 27.20 -0.12 18.15
N ASN A 99 26.13 -0.16 18.95
CA ASN A 99 25.05 -1.15 18.88
C ASN A 99 23.87 -0.70 18.01
N GLY A 100 23.91 0.49 17.41
CA GLY A 100 22.80 1.01 16.60
C GLY A 100 21.82 1.88 17.39
N PHE A 101 20.74 2.28 16.72
CA PHE A 101 19.67 3.08 17.29
C PHE A 101 18.34 2.38 17.06
N ASP A 102 17.50 2.38 18.09
CA ASP A 102 16.06 2.24 17.96
C ASP A 102 15.40 3.63 17.98
N TYR A 103 14.06 3.68 17.95
CA TYR A 103 13.35 4.95 18.04
C TYR A 103 13.56 5.68 19.38
N ALA A 104 13.71 4.95 20.49
CA ALA A 104 13.85 5.56 21.80
C ALA A 104 15.21 6.28 21.92
N LEU A 105 16.29 5.61 21.54
CA LEU A 105 17.63 6.19 21.55
C LEU A 105 17.79 7.28 20.49
N ALA A 106 17.25 7.09 19.27
CA ALA A 106 17.26 8.16 18.28
C ALA A 106 16.54 9.41 18.77
N ARG A 107 15.43 9.25 19.51
CA ARG A 107 14.75 10.39 20.15
C ARG A 107 15.67 11.14 21.07
N GLU A 108 16.27 10.43 22.02
CA GLU A 108 17.12 11.03 23.04
C GLU A 108 18.29 11.79 22.42
N VAL A 109 18.93 11.18 21.41
CA VAL A 109 20.16 11.69 20.83
C VAL A 109 19.91 12.82 19.82
N PHE A 110 18.85 12.73 19.01
CA PHE A 110 18.58 13.73 17.97
C PHE A 110 17.67 14.87 18.42
N ALA A 111 16.90 14.71 19.51
CA ALA A 111 15.99 15.75 20.01
C ALA A 111 16.64 17.13 20.24
N PRO A 112 17.87 17.25 20.76
CA PRO A 112 18.52 18.55 20.93
C PRO A 112 18.76 19.31 19.62
N PHE A 113 18.72 18.63 18.47
CA PHE A 113 18.97 19.20 17.14
C PHE A 113 17.69 19.45 16.34
N TRP A 114 16.53 19.17 16.93
CA TRP A 114 15.25 19.53 16.33
C TRP A 114 14.88 20.97 16.69
N PRO A 115 14.15 21.69 15.80
CA PRO A 115 13.68 23.03 16.11
C PRO A 115 12.82 23.01 17.37
N GLU A 116 13.06 23.94 18.31
CA GLU A 116 12.19 24.08 19.48
C GLU A 116 10.75 24.33 19.01
N LYS A 117 9.83 23.39 19.30
CA LYS A 117 8.39 23.61 19.09
C LYS A 117 7.99 24.87 19.85
N THR A 118 7.74 25.97 19.15
CA THR A 118 7.19 27.18 19.75
C THR A 118 5.90 26.78 20.44
N LYS A 119 5.84 26.87 21.78
CA LYS A 119 4.68 26.45 22.59
C LYS A 119 3.43 27.20 22.14
N ALA A 120 2.66 26.63 21.23
CA ALA A 120 1.25 26.93 21.09
C ALA A 120 0.51 26.10 22.14
N SER A 121 0.08 26.76 23.21
CA SER A 121 -0.64 26.18 24.33
C SER A 121 -1.91 25.45 23.90
N SER A 122 -1.99 24.15 24.17
CA SER A 122 -3.26 23.45 24.43
C SER A 122 -3.00 22.26 25.36
N PRO A 123 -3.59 22.24 26.56
CA PRO A 123 -3.42 21.14 27.51
C PRO A 123 -4.56 20.13 27.34
N SER A 124 -4.38 19.11 26.50
CA SER A 124 -5.04 17.80 26.64
C SER A 124 -4.70 16.88 25.46
N ALA A 125 -3.70 16.03 25.62
CA ALA A 125 -3.66 14.66 25.10
C ALA A 125 -2.42 13.96 25.67
N ALA A 126 -2.53 12.64 25.87
CA ALA A 126 -1.47 11.72 26.26
C ALA A 126 -0.19 11.91 25.41
N PRO A 127 1.00 11.43 25.86
CA PRO A 127 2.23 11.60 25.10
C PRO A 127 2.11 10.90 23.74
N GLU A 128 1.85 11.68 22.70
CA GLU A 128 1.91 11.19 21.33
C GLU A 128 3.37 10.81 21.01
N PRO A 129 3.61 9.72 20.26
CA PRO A 129 4.92 9.45 19.69
C PRO A 129 5.35 10.69 18.90
N SER A 130 6.52 11.25 19.20
CA SER A 130 6.95 12.53 18.61
C SER A 130 7.06 12.43 17.10
N ASP A 131 6.33 13.31 16.41
CA ASP A 131 6.27 13.47 14.95
C ASP A 131 7.64 13.55 14.25
N GLU A 132 8.69 13.98 14.94
CA GLU A 132 9.98 14.31 14.32
C GLU A 132 10.90 13.11 14.07
N ILE A 133 10.58 11.94 14.64
CA ILE A 133 11.30 10.68 14.41
C ILE A 133 10.58 9.83 13.38
N SER A 134 9.26 9.95 13.28
CA SER A 134 8.50 9.16 12.33
C SER A 134 8.63 9.83 10.96
N ASP A 135 8.79 9.05 9.90
CA ASP A 135 8.73 9.61 8.55
C ASP A 135 7.29 10.14 8.30
N PRO A 136 7.09 11.45 8.12
CA PRO A 136 5.76 12.04 7.96
C PRO A 136 4.98 11.45 6.79
N ILE A 137 5.65 11.03 5.72
CA ILE A 137 4.98 10.40 4.58
C ILE A 137 4.45 9.03 4.99
N GLU A 138 5.23 8.23 5.72
CA GLU A 138 4.78 6.95 6.23
C GLU A 138 3.64 7.12 7.25
N VAL A 139 3.74 8.11 8.14
CA VAL A 139 2.67 8.44 9.10
C VAL A 139 1.36 8.79 8.38
N ILE A 140 1.43 9.58 7.31
CA ILE A 140 0.27 9.92 6.49
C ILE A 140 -0.26 8.67 5.78
N GLU A 141 0.60 7.85 5.17
CA GLU A 141 0.18 6.62 4.50
C GLU A 141 -0.51 5.64 5.46
N ASP A 142 0.04 5.45 6.65
CA ASP A 142 -0.56 4.64 7.72
C ASP A 142 -1.90 5.20 8.18
N ALA A 143 -2.00 6.53 8.33
CA ALA A 143 -3.25 7.19 8.68
C ALA A 143 -4.30 7.01 7.57
N VAL A 144 -3.92 7.16 6.31
CA VAL A 144 -4.80 6.91 5.16
C VAL A 144 -5.22 5.45 5.12
N ALA A 145 -4.31 4.50 5.31
CA ALA A 145 -4.64 3.07 5.32
C ALA A 145 -5.64 2.71 6.44
N ARG A 146 -5.50 3.31 7.63
CA ARG A 146 -6.49 3.15 8.73
C ARG A 146 -7.86 3.73 8.37
N ILE A 147 -7.89 4.88 7.70
CA ILE A 147 -9.14 5.48 7.21
C ILE A 147 -9.77 4.58 6.15
N GLU A 148 -9.00 4.11 5.16
CA GLU A 148 -9.47 3.23 4.09
C GLU A 148 -10.01 1.91 4.66
N ALA A 149 -9.35 1.31 5.66
CA ALA A 149 -9.84 0.10 6.32
C ALA A 149 -11.21 0.32 7.00
N SER A 150 -11.35 1.41 7.77
CA SER A 150 -12.63 1.74 8.42
C SER A 150 -13.74 2.05 7.41
N VAL A 151 -13.42 2.77 6.32
CA VAL A 151 -14.37 3.03 5.24
C VAL A 151 -14.74 1.73 4.50
N GLY A 152 -13.80 0.81 4.35
CA GLY A 152 -14.02 -0.50 3.75
C GLY A 152 -15.01 -1.34 4.55
N GLU A 153 -14.87 -1.39 5.87
CA GLU A 153 -15.83 -2.07 6.76
C GLU A 153 -17.25 -1.48 6.61
N ASP A 154 -17.38 -0.16 6.69
CA ASP A 154 -18.66 0.55 6.52
C ASP A 154 -19.28 0.29 5.14
N LEU A 155 -18.46 0.29 4.08
CA LEU A 155 -18.89 0.02 2.72
C LEU A 155 -19.39 -1.42 2.57
N LEU A 156 -18.64 -2.39 3.10
CA LEU A 156 -19.00 -3.80 3.02
C LEU A 156 -20.34 -4.08 3.71
N ASP A 157 -20.57 -3.48 4.88
CA ASP A 157 -21.82 -3.62 5.61
C ASP A 157 -23.01 -2.99 4.88
N ARG A 158 -22.81 -1.85 4.21
CA ARG A 158 -23.85 -1.26 3.34
C ARG A 158 -24.16 -2.16 2.15
N LEU A 159 -23.14 -2.78 1.52
CA LEU A 159 -23.36 -3.72 0.41
C LEU A 159 -24.17 -4.94 0.86
N ARG A 160 -23.85 -5.52 2.02
CA ARG A 160 -24.58 -6.66 2.61
C ARG A 160 -26.05 -6.35 2.88
N ASN A 161 -26.34 -5.13 3.32
CA ASN A 161 -27.68 -4.68 3.71
C ASN A 161 -28.49 -4.00 2.59
N SER A 162 -27.91 -3.85 1.39
CA SER A 162 -28.55 -3.20 0.24
C SER A 162 -29.68 -4.05 -0.38
N HIS A 163 -30.18 -3.72 -1.57
CA HIS A 163 -31.02 -4.62 -2.37
C HIS A 163 -30.15 -5.54 -3.24
N PRO A 164 -30.53 -6.81 -3.54
CA PRO A 164 -29.72 -7.69 -4.39
C PRO A 164 -29.32 -7.04 -5.73
N ASP A 165 -30.28 -6.38 -6.39
CA ASP A 165 -30.02 -5.65 -7.64
C ASP A 165 -28.97 -4.55 -7.51
N PHE A 166 -28.92 -3.88 -6.36
CA PHE A 166 -27.94 -2.83 -6.13
C PHE A 166 -26.53 -3.41 -6.03
N PHE A 167 -26.38 -4.55 -5.34
CA PHE A 167 -25.08 -5.21 -5.23
C PHE A 167 -24.56 -5.67 -6.60
N GLU A 168 -25.42 -6.30 -7.40
CA GLU A 168 -25.08 -6.69 -8.77
C GLU A 168 -24.65 -5.49 -9.61
N GLN A 169 -25.38 -4.37 -9.53
CA GLN A 169 -25.00 -3.15 -10.24
C GLN A 169 -23.66 -2.59 -9.76
N ALA A 170 -23.42 -2.53 -8.44
CA ALA A 170 -22.17 -2.04 -7.88
C ALA A 170 -20.95 -2.85 -8.34
N VAL A 171 -21.11 -4.18 -8.49
CA VAL A 171 -20.08 -5.07 -9.03
C VAL A 171 -19.80 -4.76 -10.51
N VAL A 172 -20.84 -4.53 -11.32
CA VAL A 172 -20.68 -4.14 -12.73
C VAL A 172 -19.98 -2.79 -12.83
N ASP A 173 -20.40 -1.81 -12.04
CA ASP A 173 -19.81 -0.47 -12.00
C ASP A 173 -18.33 -0.51 -11.62
N LEU A 174 -17.96 -1.38 -10.66
CA LEU A 174 -16.57 -1.62 -10.28
C LEU A 174 -15.74 -2.12 -11.46
N LEU A 175 -16.20 -3.17 -12.13
CA LEU A 175 -15.46 -3.75 -13.26
C LEU A 175 -15.33 -2.76 -14.42
N LEU A 176 -16.37 -1.98 -14.71
CA LEU A 176 -16.30 -0.90 -15.70
C LEU A 176 -15.27 0.17 -15.32
N LYS A 177 -15.24 0.59 -14.05
CA LYS A 177 -14.25 1.55 -13.53
C LYS A 177 -12.82 1.01 -13.54
N MET A 178 -12.66 -0.30 -13.41
CA MET A 178 -11.39 -1.00 -13.59
C MET A 178 -10.95 -1.11 -15.06
N GLY A 179 -11.79 -0.67 -16.01
CA GLY A 179 -11.48 -0.69 -17.45
C GLY A 179 -11.94 -1.96 -18.18
N TYR A 180 -12.69 -2.86 -17.52
CA TYR A 180 -13.39 -3.94 -18.22
C TYR A 180 -14.56 -3.32 -19.01
N GLY A 181 -14.89 -3.83 -20.20
CA GLY A 181 -15.92 -3.22 -21.07
C GLY A 181 -15.39 -2.57 -22.35
N GLY A 182 -14.07 -2.55 -22.54
CA GLY A 182 -13.39 -1.96 -23.71
C GLY A 182 -13.61 -0.45 -23.85
N ALA A 183 -13.24 0.11 -25.01
CA ALA A 183 -13.33 1.55 -25.29
C ALA A 183 -14.78 2.10 -25.24
N ALA A 184 -15.78 1.24 -25.34
CA ALA A 184 -17.18 1.59 -25.32
C ALA A 184 -17.87 1.35 -23.95
N GLN A 185 -17.13 0.91 -22.92
CA GLN A 185 -17.64 0.57 -21.59
C GLN A 185 -18.91 -0.31 -21.65
N ARG A 186 -18.88 -1.34 -22.51
CA ARG A 186 -20.01 -2.24 -22.75
C ARG A 186 -20.07 -3.32 -21.68
N GLY A 187 -20.59 -2.94 -20.52
CA GLY A 187 -21.10 -3.87 -19.52
C GLY A 187 -22.60 -4.01 -19.72
N LYS A 188 -23.09 -5.22 -20.01
CA LYS A 188 -24.52 -5.50 -20.07
C LYS A 188 -24.89 -6.27 -18.82
N ARG A 189 -25.72 -5.67 -17.96
CA ARG A 189 -26.42 -6.45 -16.94
C ARG A 189 -27.37 -7.40 -17.66
N ILE A 190 -27.11 -8.69 -17.58
CA ILE A 190 -28.09 -9.70 -17.96
C ILE A 190 -28.94 -9.87 -16.70
N GLY A 191 -29.90 -8.96 -16.53
CA GLY A 191 -30.76 -8.95 -15.36
C GLY A 191 -32.13 -9.46 -15.74
N GLY A 192 -32.43 -10.72 -15.42
CA GLY A 192 -33.78 -11.24 -15.57
C GLY A 192 -33.92 -12.71 -15.19
N SER A 193 -34.17 -12.99 -13.91
CA SER A 193 -34.82 -14.17 -13.28
C SER A 193 -34.69 -15.59 -13.88
N ASN A 194 -33.80 -15.85 -14.83
CA ASN A 194 -33.70 -17.11 -15.57
C ASN A 194 -32.25 -17.49 -15.92
N ASP A 195 -31.25 -16.83 -15.34
CA ASP A 195 -29.86 -17.12 -15.68
C ASP A 195 -29.34 -18.29 -14.87
N GLU A 196 -28.72 -19.22 -15.59
CA GLU A 196 -28.15 -20.50 -15.16
C GLU A 196 -26.92 -20.32 -14.22
N GLY A 197 -26.96 -19.36 -13.29
CA GLY A 197 -25.85 -19.04 -12.38
C GLY A 197 -24.91 -17.94 -12.89
N ILE A 198 -25.39 -16.96 -13.66
CA ILE A 198 -24.62 -15.80 -14.13
C ILE A 198 -25.45 -14.53 -13.85
N ASP A 199 -24.84 -13.50 -13.27
CA ASP A 199 -25.54 -12.24 -12.96
C ASP A 199 -25.12 -11.09 -13.90
N GLY A 200 -24.07 -11.28 -14.70
CA GLY A 200 -23.58 -10.24 -15.60
C GLY A 200 -22.58 -10.72 -16.64
N LEU A 201 -22.46 -9.95 -17.71
CA LEU A 201 -21.54 -10.17 -18.82
C LEU A 201 -20.89 -8.84 -19.21
N ILE A 202 -19.56 -8.84 -19.33
CA ILE A 202 -18.80 -7.69 -19.81
C ILE A 202 -17.96 -8.11 -21.02
N ASP A 203 -18.14 -7.40 -22.13
CA ASP A 203 -17.31 -7.55 -23.33
C ASP A 203 -15.98 -6.79 -23.13
N GLN A 204 -14.83 -7.46 -23.22
CA GLN A 204 -13.53 -6.78 -23.10
C GLN A 204 -13.13 -6.04 -24.38
N ASP A 205 -13.68 -6.43 -25.52
CA ASP A 205 -13.39 -5.82 -26.82
C ASP A 205 -14.65 -5.28 -27.51
N ALA A 206 -14.45 -4.47 -28.56
CA ALA A 206 -15.53 -3.79 -29.25
C ALA A 206 -16.48 -4.73 -30.03
N LEU A 207 -16.02 -5.93 -30.38
CA LEU A 207 -16.74 -6.96 -31.13
C LEU A 207 -17.42 -8.00 -30.23
N GLY A 208 -17.08 -8.03 -28.93
CA GLY A 208 -17.62 -8.98 -27.96
C GLY A 208 -17.08 -10.41 -28.14
N LEU A 209 -15.88 -10.55 -28.70
CA LEU A 209 -15.24 -11.87 -28.85
C LEU A 209 -14.63 -12.35 -27.53
N ASP A 210 -14.19 -11.40 -26.72
CA ASP A 210 -13.64 -11.59 -25.40
C ASP A 210 -14.68 -11.22 -24.34
N GLN A 211 -15.20 -12.22 -23.65
CA GLN A 211 -16.28 -12.08 -22.68
C GLN A 211 -15.85 -12.51 -21.29
N VAL A 212 -16.17 -11.67 -20.29
CA VAL A 212 -15.99 -11.96 -18.87
C VAL A 212 -17.35 -12.09 -18.22
N TYR A 213 -17.63 -13.28 -17.73
CA TYR A 213 -18.86 -13.61 -17.03
C TYR A 213 -18.72 -13.34 -15.54
N ILE A 214 -19.79 -12.88 -14.92
CA ILE A 214 -19.79 -12.40 -13.55
C ILE A 214 -20.88 -13.12 -12.76
N GLN A 215 -20.52 -13.57 -11.56
CA GLN A 215 -21.47 -13.99 -10.54
C GLN A 215 -21.15 -13.23 -9.24
N ALA A 216 -22.17 -12.62 -8.65
CA ALA A 216 -22.10 -11.81 -7.45
C ALA A 216 -23.03 -12.42 -6.39
N LYS A 217 -22.46 -13.03 -5.34
CA LYS A 217 -23.24 -13.56 -4.20
C LYS A 217 -23.18 -12.62 -3.01
N ARG A 218 -24.32 -12.04 -2.67
CA ARG A 218 -24.43 -11.22 -1.46
C ARG A 218 -24.76 -12.07 -0.24
N TYR A 219 -23.75 -12.41 0.55
CA TYR A 219 -23.89 -13.17 1.79
C TYR A 219 -23.50 -12.36 3.03
N LYS A 220 -24.13 -12.71 4.15
CA LYS A 220 -23.74 -12.20 5.48
C LYS A 220 -22.36 -12.70 5.85
N GLU A 221 -21.73 -11.98 6.77
CA GLU A 221 -20.46 -12.41 7.37
C GLU A 221 -20.55 -13.82 7.97
N GLY A 222 -19.49 -14.60 7.80
CA GLY A 222 -19.40 -15.99 8.26
C GLY A 222 -20.17 -17.00 7.38
N ASN A 223 -21.09 -16.55 6.52
CA ASN A 223 -21.70 -17.42 5.52
C ASN A 223 -20.79 -17.51 4.29
N ASN A 224 -19.74 -18.31 4.41
CA ASN A 224 -18.69 -18.42 3.39
C ASN A 224 -19.15 -19.21 2.18
N VAL A 225 -18.69 -18.81 1.00
CA VAL A 225 -19.00 -19.48 -0.26
C VAL A 225 -18.26 -20.81 -0.33
N GLY A 226 -19.05 -21.89 -0.38
CA GLY A 226 -18.58 -23.27 -0.55
C GLY A 226 -18.20 -23.61 -1.99
N ARG A 227 -17.78 -24.86 -2.21
CA ARG A 227 -17.43 -25.36 -3.54
C ARG A 227 -18.61 -25.43 -4.51
N GLU A 228 -19.81 -25.74 -4.01
CA GLU A 228 -21.00 -25.96 -4.84
C GLU A 228 -21.38 -24.73 -5.69
N PRO A 229 -21.48 -23.50 -5.14
CA PRO A 229 -21.71 -22.30 -5.96
C PRO A 229 -20.65 -22.08 -7.04
N ILE A 230 -19.38 -22.37 -6.76
CA ILE A 230 -18.29 -22.22 -7.74
C ILE A 230 -18.44 -23.28 -8.85
N GLN A 231 -18.80 -24.52 -8.50
CA GLN A 231 -19.04 -25.58 -9.47
C GLN A 231 -20.23 -25.28 -10.37
N ALA A 232 -21.32 -24.74 -9.82
CA ALA A 232 -22.46 -24.29 -10.60
C ALA A 232 -22.04 -23.20 -11.61
N PHE A 233 -21.25 -22.22 -11.16
CA PHE A 233 -20.73 -21.17 -12.04
C PHE A 233 -19.82 -21.72 -13.14
N VAL A 234 -18.92 -22.67 -12.85
CA VAL A 234 -18.11 -23.35 -13.86
C VAL A 234 -18.98 -24.06 -14.90
N GLY A 235 -20.03 -24.75 -14.45
CA GLY A 235 -20.99 -25.41 -15.34
C GLY A 235 -21.68 -24.42 -16.27
N ALA A 236 -22.10 -23.26 -15.73
CA ALA A 236 -22.68 -22.18 -16.51
C ALA A 236 -21.70 -21.67 -17.57
N LEU A 237 -20.44 -21.37 -17.19
CA LEU A 237 -19.40 -20.94 -18.13
C LEU A 237 -19.24 -21.92 -19.29
N HIS A 238 -19.23 -23.23 -19.01
CA HIS A 238 -19.12 -24.26 -20.06
C HIS A 238 -20.36 -24.28 -20.98
N GLY A 239 -21.56 -24.11 -20.42
CA GLY A 239 -22.80 -23.99 -21.18
C GLY A 239 -22.78 -22.83 -22.18
N PHE A 240 -22.18 -21.70 -21.79
CA PHE A 240 -21.99 -20.53 -22.65
C PHE A 240 -20.74 -20.57 -23.53
N GLY A 241 -19.93 -21.63 -23.47
CA GLY A 241 -18.66 -21.72 -24.21
C GLY A 241 -17.58 -20.74 -23.71
N ALA A 242 -17.74 -20.23 -22.49
CA ALA A 242 -16.86 -19.25 -21.88
C ALA A 242 -15.73 -19.92 -21.06
N SER A 243 -14.54 -19.31 -21.10
CA SER A 243 -13.37 -19.80 -20.38
C SER A 243 -12.93 -18.90 -19.22
N ARG A 244 -13.56 -17.73 -19.05
CA ARG A 244 -13.19 -16.71 -18.07
C ARG A 244 -14.39 -16.23 -17.27
N GLY A 245 -14.20 -16.06 -15.97
CA GLY A 245 -15.21 -15.48 -15.12
C GLY A 245 -14.65 -14.87 -13.84
N VAL A 246 -15.45 -14.00 -13.23
CA VAL A 246 -15.18 -13.40 -11.93
C VAL A 246 -16.33 -13.76 -11.00
N PHE A 247 -15.99 -14.34 -9.85
CA PHE A 247 -16.95 -14.65 -8.80
C PHE A 247 -16.70 -13.73 -7.61
N LEU A 248 -17.68 -12.92 -7.26
CA LEU A 248 -17.61 -11.94 -6.19
C LEU A 248 -18.56 -12.31 -5.05
N THR A 249 -18.15 -12.01 -3.82
CA THR A 249 -19.01 -12.16 -2.64
C THR A 249 -18.75 -11.08 -1.61
N THR A 250 -19.78 -10.73 -0.83
CA THR A 250 -19.64 -9.86 0.36
C THR A 250 -19.18 -10.62 1.62
N SER A 251 -18.87 -11.92 1.47
CA SER A 251 -18.37 -12.82 2.50
C SER A 251 -16.98 -13.33 2.13
N ALA A 252 -16.54 -14.47 2.66
CA ALA A 252 -15.29 -15.13 2.28
C ALA A 252 -15.54 -16.42 1.48
N PHE A 253 -14.48 -16.98 0.89
CA PHE A 253 -14.51 -18.31 0.28
C PHE A 253 -13.95 -19.36 1.24
N THR A 254 -14.51 -20.56 1.19
CA THR A 254 -13.90 -21.71 1.87
C THR A 254 -12.63 -22.17 1.14
N SER A 255 -11.69 -22.80 1.85
CA SER A 255 -10.49 -23.38 1.24
C SER A 255 -10.83 -24.34 0.09
N GLY A 256 -11.85 -25.18 0.27
CA GLY A 256 -12.33 -26.09 -0.77
C GLY A 256 -12.90 -25.38 -2.02
N ALA A 257 -13.44 -24.18 -1.88
CA ALA A 257 -13.88 -23.36 -3.01
C ALA A 257 -12.69 -22.77 -3.78
N ILE A 258 -11.69 -22.25 -3.05
CA ILE A 258 -10.46 -21.70 -3.63
C ILE A 258 -9.67 -22.79 -4.37
N ASP A 259 -9.44 -23.94 -3.72
CA ASP A 259 -8.73 -25.07 -4.30
C ASP A 259 -9.42 -25.59 -5.56
N TYR A 260 -10.75 -25.59 -5.58
CA TYR A 260 -11.51 -26.02 -6.75
C TYR A 260 -11.36 -25.02 -7.91
N ALA A 261 -11.49 -23.71 -7.64
CA ALA A 261 -11.33 -22.67 -8.65
C ALA A 261 -9.93 -22.66 -9.29
N GLN A 262 -8.89 -23.06 -8.56
CA GLN A 262 -7.52 -23.16 -9.10
C GLN A 262 -7.29 -24.42 -9.96
N LYS A 263 -8.08 -25.48 -9.78
CA LYS A 263 -7.90 -26.78 -10.47
C LYS A 263 -8.70 -26.89 -11.77
N VAL A 264 -9.74 -26.09 -11.94
CA VAL A 264 -10.56 -26.12 -13.16
C VAL A 264 -9.81 -25.49 -14.34
N GLN A 265 -10.13 -25.94 -15.55
CA GLN A 265 -9.51 -25.42 -16.78
C GLN A 265 -9.91 -23.97 -17.08
N SER A 266 -11.13 -23.57 -16.66
CA SER A 266 -11.62 -22.21 -16.80
C SER A 266 -10.88 -21.27 -15.83
N ARG A 267 -10.47 -20.09 -16.31
CA ARG A 267 -9.80 -19.08 -15.47
C ARG A 267 -10.84 -18.29 -14.67
N ILE A 268 -10.99 -18.64 -13.40
CA ILE A 268 -11.92 -17.97 -12.48
C ILE A 268 -11.15 -17.15 -11.45
N ILE A 269 -11.52 -15.88 -11.34
CA ILE A 269 -11.00 -14.99 -10.29
C ILE A 269 -12.03 -14.89 -9.17
N LEU A 270 -11.61 -15.25 -7.97
CA LEU A 270 -12.42 -15.10 -6.75
C LEU A 270 -12.10 -13.75 -6.09
N ILE A 271 -13.14 -12.98 -5.77
CA ILE A 271 -13.06 -11.69 -5.06
C ILE A 271 -13.96 -11.76 -3.83
N ASP A 272 -13.36 -11.80 -2.65
CA ASP A 272 -14.09 -11.82 -1.37
C ASP A 272 -14.44 -10.41 -0.91
N GLY A 273 -15.12 -10.30 0.23
CA GLY A 273 -15.62 -9.03 0.75
C GLY A 273 -14.50 -8.02 1.03
N SER A 274 -13.36 -8.46 1.56
CA SER A 274 -12.21 -7.58 1.83
C SER A 274 -11.63 -7.04 0.54
N LYS A 275 -11.27 -7.95 -0.40
CA LYS A 275 -10.70 -7.54 -1.69
C LYS A 275 -11.67 -6.71 -2.52
N LEU A 276 -12.97 -6.98 -2.41
CA LEU A 276 -14.01 -6.20 -3.07
C LEU A 276 -13.96 -4.73 -2.62
N VAL A 277 -13.94 -4.47 -1.31
CA VAL A 277 -13.92 -3.08 -0.82
C VAL A 277 -12.59 -2.38 -1.09
N ASP A 278 -11.47 -3.10 -1.04
CA ASP A 278 -10.17 -2.56 -1.44
C ASP A 278 -10.19 -2.07 -2.91
N LEU A 279 -10.76 -2.89 -3.81
CA LEU A 279 -10.95 -2.51 -5.20
C LEU A 279 -11.94 -1.35 -5.36
N MET A 280 -13.07 -1.36 -4.64
CA MET A 280 -14.03 -0.26 -4.70
C MET A 280 -13.42 1.06 -4.22
N ILE A 281 -12.59 1.05 -3.17
CA ILE A 281 -11.86 2.22 -2.70
C ILE A 281 -10.84 2.67 -3.76
N ALA A 282 -10.01 1.75 -4.26
CA ALA A 282 -8.98 2.06 -5.25
C ALA A 282 -9.55 2.69 -6.53
N TYR A 283 -10.68 2.17 -7.01
CA TYR A 283 -11.34 2.65 -8.25
C TYR A 283 -12.46 3.66 -8.00
N ARG A 284 -12.59 4.16 -6.76
CA ARG A 284 -13.53 5.21 -6.34
C ARG A 284 -14.99 4.88 -6.68
N VAL A 285 -15.41 3.66 -6.36
CA VAL A 285 -16.79 3.17 -6.50
C VAL A 285 -17.44 3.09 -5.12
N GLY A 286 -18.60 3.73 -4.95
CA GLY A 286 -19.30 3.77 -3.66
C GLY A 286 -18.61 4.61 -2.57
N VAL A 287 -17.51 5.30 -2.90
CA VAL A 287 -16.75 6.18 -1.99
C VAL A 287 -16.47 7.54 -2.64
N GLN A 288 -16.15 8.54 -1.82
CA GLN A 288 -15.82 9.90 -2.26
C GLN A 288 -14.55 10.39 -1.58
N GLU A 289 -13.71 11.13 -2.32
CA GLU A 289 -12.53 11.79 -1.76
C GLU A 289 -12.96 13.00 -0.92
N LYS A 290 -12.63 12.96 0.38
CA LYS A 290 -12.99 14.04 1.32
C LYS A 290 -11.85 15.04 1.53
N GLN A 291 -10.60 14.59 1.44
CA GLN A 291 -9.41 15.38 1.74
C GLN A 291 -8.25 14.95 0.85
N ARG A 292 -7.38 15.90 0.49
CA ARG A 292 -6.16 15.69 -0.28
C ARG A 292 -4.96 16.24 0.48
N PHE A 293 -3.91 15.44 0.61
CA PHE A 293 -2.64 15.83 1.21
C PHE A 293 -1.60 16.05 0.12
N SER A 294 -0.80 17.12 0.22
CA SER A 294 0.31 17.42 -0.69
C SER A 294 1.54 17.82 0.11
N ALA A 295 2.68 17.23 -0.23
CA ALA A 295 3.99 17.61 0.30
C ALA A 295 4.74 18.49 -0.71
N VAL A 296 5.70 19.28 -0.22
CA VAL A 296 6.59 20.12 -1.04
C VAL A 296 8.04 19.78 -0.72
N GLU A 297 8.91 19.90 -1.72
CA GLU A 297 10.36 19.89 -1.53
C GLU A 297 10.95 21.18 -2.12
N VAL A 298 12.16 21.52 -1.68
CA VAL A 298 12.90 22.61 -2.29
C VAL A 298 13.32 22.15 -3.68
N ASP A 299 12.88 22.89 -4.70
CA ASP A 299 13.43 22.75 -6.05
C ASP A 299 14.83 23.33 -6.05
N GLU A 300 15.82 22.46 -5.94
CA GLU A 300 17.21 22.88 -5.86
C GLU A 300 17.73 23.42 -7.21
N ASP A 301 17.12 23.06 -8.34
CA ASP A 301 17.50 23.56 -9.67
C ASP A 301 17.05 25.01 -9.88
N TYR A 302 16.09 25.50 -9.08
CA TYR A 302 15.70 26.90 -9.04
C TYR A 302 16.83 27.84 -8.56
N PHE A 303 17.81 27.31 -7.82
CA PHE A 303 18.91 28.09 -7.24
C PHE A 303 20.21 28.03 -8.06
N GLU A 304 20.19 27.44 -9.25
CA GLU A 304 21.31 27.38 -10.22
C GLU A 304 21.05 28.26 -11.46
#